data_AF-A0A120I9P3-F1
#
_entry.id   AF-A0A120I9P3-F1
#
_cell.length_a   1.000
_cell.length_b   1.000
_cell.length_c   1.000
_cell.angle_alpha   90.00
_cell.angle_beta   90.00
_cell.angle_gamma   90.00
#
_symmetry.space_group_name_H-M   'P 1'
#
loop_
_entity.id
_entity.type
_entity.pdbx_description
1 polymer ?
#
loop_
_entity_poly.entity_id
_entity_poly.type
_entity_poly.pdbx_seq_one_letter_code
_entity_poly.pdbx_strand_id
1 'polypeptide(L)' 'MGNFSSPTEYYYCPDYKKYVKREGGMFFCIEKGVERFNDFYSQIDLGEIYTEDISKEKYYDQLY' A
#
# COMPACT_ATOMS: atom_id res chain seq x y z
N MET A 1 13.26 -4.08 -24.34
CA MET A 1 12.94 -4.49 -22.96
C MET A 1 12.13 -3.39 -22.31
N GLY A 2 10.80 -3.49 -22.31
CA GLY A 2 9.98 -2.60 -21.49
C GLY A 2 10.18 -3.02 -20.03
N ASN A 3 10.69 -2.13 -19.18
CA ASN A 3 10.64 -2.35 -17.74
C ASN A 3 9.18 -2.31 -17.33
N PHE A 4 8.52 -3.47 -17.30
CA PHE A 4 7.15 -3.63 -16.78
C PHE A 4 7.16 -3.56 -15.25
N SER A 5 7.82 -2.55 -14.68
CA SER A 5 7.64 -2.24 -13.27
C SER A 5 6.22 -1.72 -13.14
N SER A 6 5.33 -2.54 -12.58
CA SER A 6 4.00 -2.12 -12.17
C SER A 6 4.14 -0.80 -11.42
N PRO A 7 3.34 0.24 -11.75
CA PRO A 7 3.44 1.51 -11.05
C PRO A 7 3.28 1.28 -9.53
N THR A 8 4.11 1.94 -8.73
CA THR A 8 3.95 1.90 -7.28
C THR A 8 2.70 2.71 -6.93
N GLU A 9 1.74 2.07 -6.30
CA GLU A 9 0.48 2.67 -5.89
C GLU A 9 0.42 2.76 -4.36
N TYR A 10 -0.26 3.77 -3.84
CA TYR A 10 -0.35 4.02 -2.40
C TYR A 10 -1.82 4.18 -2.02
N TYR A 11 -2.20 3.48 -0.96
CA TYR A 11 -3.59 3.37 -0.53
C TYR A 11 -3.70 3.64 0.96
N TYR A 12 -4.82 4.21 1.37
CA TYR A 12 -5.26 4.24 2.76
C TYR A 12 -6.47 3.32 2.93
N CYS A 13 -6.36 2.36 3.86
CA CYS A 13 -7.45 1.46 4.24
C CYS A 13 -8.15 2.05 5.48
N PRO A 14 -9.32 2.71 5.35
CA PRO A 14 -10.00 3.33 6.47
C PRO A 14 -10.54 2.33 7.49
N ASP A 15 -11.00 1.15 7.04
CA ASP A 15 -11.48 0.07 7.92
C ASP A 15 -10.43 -0.37 8.93
N TYR A 16 -9.17 -0.49 8.48
CA TYR A 16 -8.05 -0.93 9.31
C TYR A 16 -7.23 0.24 9.88
N LYS A 17 -7.49 1.47 9.42
CA LYS A 17 -6.68 2.68 9.69
C LYS A 17 -5.20 2.46 9.36
N LYS A 18 -4.94 1.89 8.19
CA LYS A 18 -3.61 1.48 7.74
C LYS A 18 -3.26 2.09 6.41
N TYR A 19 -2.00 2.46 6.28
CA TYR A 19 -1.41 2.95 5.04
C TYR A 19 -0.74 1.78 4.34
N VAL A 20 -1.08 1.57 3.07
CA VAL A 20 -0.67 0.42 2.26
C VAL A 20 0.02 0.91 0.99
N LYS A 21 1.07 0.24 0.55
CA LYS A 21 1.78 0.47 -0.69
C LYS A 21 1.75 -0.82 -1.50
N ARG A 22 1.44 -0.73 -2.78
CA ARG A 22 1.61 -1.81 -3.75
C ARG A 22 2.83 -1.49 -4.61
N GLU A 23 3.80 -2.38 -4.62
CA GLU A 23 5.01 -2.24 -5.44
C GLU A 23 5.33 -3.58 -6.09
N GLY A 24 5.32 -3.63 -7.43
CA GLY A 24 5.60 -4.86 -8.16
C GLY A 24 4.66 -6.04 -7.82
N GLY A 25 3.42 -5.75 -7.44
CA GLY A 25 2.44 -6.77 -7.02
C GLY A 25 2.56 -7.22 -5.56
N MET A 26 3.54 -6.71 -4.81
CA MET A 26 3.67 -6.95 -3.37
C MET A 26 3.02 -5.83 -2.59
N PHE A 27 2.34 -6.19 -1.50
CA PHE A 27 1.69 -5.23 -0.62
C PHE A 27 2.47 -5.05 0.68
N PHE A 28 2.66 -3.79 1.05
CA PHE A 28 3.35 -3.37 2.25
C PHE A 28 2.45 -2.46 3.04
N CYS A 29 2.47 -2.54 4.37
CA CYS A 29 1.75 -1.62 5.24
C CYS A 29 2.69 -0.97 6.25
N ILE A 30 2.33 0.22 6.70
CA ILE A 30 3.07 0.89 7.78
C ILE A 30 2.54 0.44 9.14
N GLU A 31 3.46 -0.05 9.96
CA GLU A 31 3.20 -0.41 11.34
C GLU A 31 4.28 0.18 12.26
N LYS A 32 3.86 1.07 13.16
CA LYS A 32 4.74 1.73 14.14
C LYS A 32 5.95 2.42 13.49
N GLY A 33 5.73 3.15 12.39
CA GLY A 33 6.79 3.85 11.67
C GLY A 33 7.68 2.95 10.81
N VAL A 34 7.33 1.67 10.65
CA VAL A 34 8.12 0.71 9.85
C VAL A 34 7.26 0.11 8.75
N GLU A 35 7.79 0.09 7.53
CA GLU A 35 7.18 -0.63 6.42
C GLU A 35 7.34 -2.14 6.60
N ARG A 36 6.22 -2.87 6.56
CA ARG A 36 6.18 -4.32 6.67
C ARG A 36 5.42 -4.91 5.50
N PHE A 37 6.01 -5.91 4.86
CA PHE A 37 5.29 -6.72 3.89
C PHE A 37 4.11 -7.42 4.56
N ASN A 38 2.94 -7.36 3.94
CA ASN A 38 1.74 -8.00 4.44
C ASN A 38 0.82 -8.42 3.28
N ASP A 39 0.80 -9.73 3.04
CA ASP A 39 0.02 -10.38 1.97
C ASP A 39 -1.49 -10.25 2.14
N PHE A 40 -1.99 -10.00 3.36
CA PHE A 40 -3.42 -9.78 3.62
C PHE A 40 -4.01 -8.69 2.71
N TYR A 41 -3.23 -7.64 2.43
CA TYR A 41 -3.67 -6.54 1.58
C TYR A 41 -3.68 -6.87 0.08
N SER A 42 -3.29 -8.08 -0.33
CA SER A 42 -3.56 -8.56 -1.70
C SER A 42 -5.06 -8.58 -2.02
N GLN A 43 -5.92 -8.68 -1.01
CA GLN A 43 -7.37 -8.55 -1.10
C GLN A 43 -7.87 -7.20 -1.64
N ILE A 44 -7.00 -6.16 -1.66
CA ILE A 44 -7.30 -4.88 -2.33
C ILE A 44 -7.49 -5.10 -3.84
N ASP A 45 -6.69 -5.98 -4.46
CA ASP A 45 -6.79 -6.27 -5.90
C ASP A 45 -8.08 -7.04 -6.23
N LEU A 46 -8.59 -7.82 -5.28
CA LEU A 46 -9.87 -8.52 -5.36
C LEU A 46 -11.08 -7.62 -5.11
N GLY A 47 -10.86 -6.37 -4.67
CA GLY A 47 -11.93 -5.43 -4.29
C GLY A 47 -12.63 -5.80 -2.98
N GLU A 48 -12.04 -6.67 -2.16
CA GLU A 48 -12.60 -7.06 -0.85
C GLU A 48 -12.28 -6.04 0.25
N ILE A 49 -11.22 -5.24 0.05
CA ILE A 49 -10.83 -4.17 0.96
C ILE A 49 -11.08 -2.83 0.28
N TYR A 50 -11.89 -1.99 0.92
CA TYR A 50 -12.06 -0.60 0.47
C TYR A 50 -10.80 0.20 0.75
N THR A 51 -10.34 0.93 -0.26
CA THR A 51 -9.15 1.76 -0.20
C THR A 51 -9.36 3.12 -0.85
N GLU A 52 -8.74 4.13 -0.26
CA GLU A 52 -8.62 5.46 -0.84
C GLU A 52 -7.23 5.63 -1.45
N ASP A 53 -7.17 6.14 -2.69
CA ASP A 53 -5.89 6.51 -3.30
C ASP A 53 -5.27 7.68 -2.52
N ILE A 54 -3.99 7.56 -2.19
CA ILE A 54 -3.24 8.59 -1.48
C ILE A 54 -1.95 8.92 -2.21
N SER A 55 -1.41 10.11 -1.95
CA SER A 55 -0.09 10.46 -2.45
C SER A 55 1.01 9.67 -1.72
N LYS A 56 2.11 9.43 -2.43
CA LYS A 56 3.36 8.90 -1.88
C LYS A 56 3.76 9.63 -0.60
N GLU A 57 3.73 10.95 -0.60
CA GLU A 57 4.14 11.79 0.53
C GLU A 57 3.33 11.45 1.79
N LYS A 58 2.01 11.28 1.66
CA LYS A 58 1.12 10.92 2.77
C LYS A 58 1.40 9.53 3.35
N TYR A 59 1.84 8.59 2.51
CA TYR A 59 2.28 7.27 2.98
C TYR A 59 3.59 7.38 3.77
N TYR A 60 4.62 8.01 3.20
CA TYR A 60 5.94 8.10 3.84
C TYR A 60 5.97 8.99 5.09
N ASP A 61 5.06 9.95 5.21
CA ASP A 61 4.86 10.75 6.43
C ASP A 61 4.61 9.88 7.67
N GLN A 62 4.05 8.68 7.49
CA GLN A 62 3.76 7.75 8.59
C GLN A 62 4.98 6.94 9.05
N LEU A 63 6.12 7.05 8.36
CA LEU A 63 7.38 6.42 8.76
C LEU A 63 8.24 7.31 9.68
N TYR A 64 7.85 8.57 9.87
CA TYR A 64 8.58 9.58 10.66
C TYR A 64 7.82 9.94 11.94
#